data_AF-A0A2D9J2P7-F1
#
_entry.id   AF-A0A2D9J2P7-F1
#
_cell.length_a   1.000
_cell.length_b   1.000
_cell.length_c   1.000
_cell.angle_alpha   90.00
_cell.angle_beta   90.00
_cell.angle_gamma   90.00
#
_symmetry.space_group_name_H-M   'P 1'
#
loop_
_entity.id
_entity.type
_entity.pdbx_description
1 polymer ?
#
loop_
_entity_poly.entity_id
_entity_poly.type
_entity_poly.pdbx_seq_one_letter_code
_entity_poly.pdbx_strand_id
1 'polypeptide(L)' 'MTATAGDYVIHAGRLIDGNNSKAMEQMSVIVKDQQIAGVEKGYVAAADGQEVIDRKSAR' A
#
# COMPACT_ATOMS: atom_id res chain seq x y z
N MET A 1 8.44 8.84 -22.45
CA MET A 1 8.15 9.22 -21.06
C MET A 1 8.42 7.99 -20.20
N THR A 2 9.56 7.94 -19.53
CA THR A 2 9.85 6.95 -18.50
C THR A 2 9.09 7.37 -17.25
N ALA A 3 8.13 6.57 -16.80
CA ALA A 3 7.47 6.81 -15.52
C ALA A 3 8.52 6.64 -14.42
N THR A 4 8.89 7.73 -13.74
CA THR A 4 9.54 7.62 -12.44
C THR A 4 8.47 7.15 -11.48
N ALA A 5 8.55 5.92 -11.00
CA ALA A 5 7.59 5.47 -9.98
C ALA A 5 7.78 6.35 -8.74
N GLY A 6 6.73 7.03 -8.34
CA GLY A 6 6.71 7.75 -7.07
C GLY A 6 6.76 6.77 -5.91
N ASP A 7 7.04 7.29 -4.73
CA ASP A 7 6.86 6.53 -3.50
C ASP A 7 5.37 6.61 -3.10
N TYR A 8 4.77 5.47 -2.78
CA TYR A 8 3.34 5.39 -2.48
C TYR A 8 3.08 4.74 -1.14
N VAL A 9 2.01 5.17 -0.48
CA VAL A 9 1.36 4.39 0.58
C VAL A 9 -0.04 4.01 0.12
N ILE A 10 -0.28 2.72 -0.03
CA ILE A 10 -1.58 2.19 -0.44
C ILE A 10 -2.36 1.83 0.81
N HIS A 11 -3.47 2.51 1.09
CA HIS A 11 -4.40 2.12 2.15
C HIS A 11 -5.38 1.07 1.60
N ALA A 12 -5.14 -0.19 1.93
CA ALA A 12 -5.97 -1.30 1.53
C ALA A 12 -7.00 -1.63 2.61
N GLY A 13 -8.28 -1.48 2.29
CA GLY A 13 -9.36 -1.96 3.19
C GLY A 13 -9.29 -3.47 3.37
N ARG A 14 -9.03 -4.17 2.27
CA ARG A 14 -8.82 -5.61 2.19
C ARG A 14 -7.61 -5.92 1.33
N LEU A 15 -6.69 -6.75 1.83
CA LEU A 15 -5.44 -7.12 1.18
C LEU A 15 -5.37 -8.65 0.99
N ILE A 16 -5.20 -9.06 -0.27
CA ILE A 16 -4.86 -10.44 -0.66
C ILE A 16 -3.38 -10.44 -1.03
N ASP A 17 -2.54 -11.05 -0.20
CA ASP A 17 -1.08 -10.99 -0.33
C ASP A 17 -0.45 -12.22 -1.02
N GLY A 18 -1.26 -13.24 -1.32
CA GLY A 18 -0.82 -14.49 -1.92
C GLY A 18 -0.09 -15.45 -0.97
N ASN A 19 0.26 -15.02 0.25
CA ASN A 19 0.97 -15.81 1.25
C ASN A 19 0.04 -16.32 2.35
N ASN A 20 -0.88 -15.47 2.80
CA ASN A 20 -1.87 -15.81 3.81
C ASN A 20 -3.09 -16.48 3.17
N SER A 21 -3.63 -17.49 3.86
CA SER A 21 -4.85 -18.20 3.44
C SER A 21 -6.14 -17.40 3.64
N LYS A 22 -6.03 -16.20 4.23
CA LYS A 22 -7.15 -15.31 4.54
C LYS A 22 -6.79 -13.88 4.12
N ALA A 23 -7.80 -13.13 3.72
CA ALA A 23 -7.66 -11.70 3.49
C ALA A 23 -7.27 -10.99 4.79
N MET A 24 -6.38 -10.01 4.67
CA MET A 24 -6.03 -9.11 5.76
C MET A 24 -6.85 -7.83 5.62
N GLU A 25 -7.31 -7.28 6.74
CA GLU A 25 -8.17 -6.09 6.74
C GLU A 25 -7.41 -4.90 7.33
N GLN A 26 -7.71 -3.70 6.82
CA GLN A 26 -7.13 -2.43 7.26
C GLN A 26 -5.59 -2.46 7.21
N MET A 27 -5.02 -2.50 6.02
CA MET A 27 -3.57 -2.61 5.81
C MET A 27 -3.03 -1.40 5.04
N SER A 28 -1.73 -1.15 5.22
CA SER A 28 -0.95 -0.21 4.41
C SER A 28 0.16 -0.95 3.68
N VAL A 29 0.30 -0.70 2.38
CA VAL A 29 1.42 -1.19 1.58
C VAL A 29 2.30 -0.01 1.22
N ILE A 30 3.56 -0.05 1.65
CA ILE A 30 4.55 0.99 1.41
C ILE A 30 5.34 0.57 0.18
N VAL A 31 5.26 1.39 -0.87
CA VAL A 31 5.98 1.19 -2.13
C VAL A 31 7.04 2.26 -2.26
N LYS A 32 8.28 1.83 -2.49
CA LYS A 32 9.42 2.70 -2.70
C LYS A 32 10.26 2.18 -3.86
N ASP A 33 10.69 3.05 -4.76
CA ASP A 33 11.56 2.67 -5.89
C ASP A 33 11.03 1.45 -6.69
N GLN A 34 9.72 1.39 -6.93
CA GLN A 34 9.02 0.27 -7.61
C GLN A 34 8.98 -1.06 -6.86
N GLN A 35 9.32 -1.08 -5.58
CA GLN A 35 9.33 -2.29 -4.77
C GLN A 35 8.47 -2.11 -3.51
N ILE A 36 7.92 -3.22 -3.01
CA ILE A 36 7.24 -3.22 -1.72
C ILE A 36 8.32 -3.14 -0.64
N ALA A 37 8.40 -1.99 0.02
CA ALA A 37 9.31 -1.77 1.15
C ALA A 37 8.74 -2.33 2.45
N GLY A 38 7.42 -2.42 2.56
CA GLY A 38 6.76 -2.94 3.76
C GLY A 38 5.26 -3.12 3.60
N VAL A 39 4.70 -3.96 4.47
CA VAL A 39 3.26 -4.15 4.65
C VAL A 39 2.97 -4.02 6.13
N GLU A 40 2.17 -3.02 6.48
CA GLU A 40 1.90 -2.66 7.87
C GLU A 40 0.41 -2.73 8.19
N LYS A 41 0.09 -3.07 9.43
CA LYS A 41 -1.29 -3.09 9.92
C LYS A 41 -1.78 -1.67 10.22
N GLY A 42 -2.99 -1.35 9.79
CA GLY A 42 -3.62 -0.04 9.90
C GLY A 42 -3.38 0.86 8.69
N TYR A 43 -3.85 2.10 8.76
CA TYR A 43 -3.63 3.13 7.74
C TYR A 43 -2.50 4.06 8.18
N VAL A 44 -1.29 3.75 7.74
CA VAL A 44 -0.08 4.49 8.07
C VAL A 44 -0.09 5.82 7.30
N ALA A 45 0.36 6.89 7.94
CA ALA A 45 0.50 8.18 7.28
C ALA A 45 1.57 8.12 6.18
N ALA A 46 1.33 8.80 5.06
CA ALA A 46 2.37 9.01 4.06
C ALA A 46 3.51 9.87 4.64
N ALA A 47 4.74 9.48 4.37
CA ALA A 47 5.89 10.34 4.61
C ALA A 47 5.96 11.47 3.56
N ASP A 48 6.77 12.48 3.82
CA ASP A 48 6.93 13.63 2.92
C ASP A 48 7.27 13.19 1.49
N GLY A 49 6.46 13.67 0.53
CA GLY A 49 6.62 13.34 -0.88
C GLY A 49 6.03 12.00 -1.33
N GLN A 50 5.49 11.18 -0.41
CA GLN A 50 4.75 9.97 -0.78
C GLN A 50 3.30 10.31 -1.13
N GLU A 51 2.79 9.66 -2.17
CA GLU A 51 1.38 9.76 -2.55
C GLU A 51 0.55 8.68 -1.83
N VAL A 52 -0.62 9.07 -1.31
CA VAL A 52 -1.57 8.10 -0.73
C VAL A 52 -2.51 7.60 -1.82
N ILE A 53 -2.52 6.28 -2.02
CA ILE A 53 -3.52 5.59 -2.85
C ILE A 53 -4.57 4.98 -1.91
N ASP A 54 -5.75 5.59 -1.83
CA ASP A 54 -6.82 5.11 -0.96
C ASP A 54 -7.69 4.05 -1.66
N ARG A 55 -7.70 2.83 -1.11
CA ARG A 55 -8.54 1.69 -1.52
C ARG A 55 -9.26 1.06 -0.32
N LYS A 56 -9.62 1.87 0.68
CA LYS A 56 -10.32 1.41 1.90
C LYS A 56 -11.68 0.76 1.64
N SER A 57 -12.36 1.17 0.58
CA SER A 57 -13.73 0.71 0.26
C SER A 57 -13.80 -0.17 -0.98
N ALA A 58 -12.66 -0.52 -1.58
CA ALA A 58 -12.64 -1.41 -2.73
C ALA A 58 -13.03 -2.83 -2.28
N ARG A 59 -14.03 -3.43 -2.95
CA ARG A 59 -14.59 -4.75 -2.65
C ARG A 59 -14.10 -5.80 -3.63
#